data_AF-A0A511N0U0-F1
#
_entry.id   AF-A0A511N0U0-F1
#
_cell.length_a   1.000
_cell.length_b   1.000
_cell.length_c   1.000
_cell.angle_alpha   90.00
_cell.angle_beta   90.00
_cell.angle_gamma   90.00
#
_symmetry.space_group_name_H-M   'P 1'
#
loop_
_entity.id
_entity.type
_entity.pdbx_description
1 polymer ?
#
loop_
_entity_poly.entity_id
_entity_poly.type
_entity_poly.pdbx_seq_one_letter_code
_entity_poly.pdbx_strand_id
1 'polypeptide(L)'
;METRKQQEAWKLIGIGVLFFLIFGLGLRFDHWWALFILIPGAYQWFRAYEEYKSVGYTPGVGAKVAQGLPLVLVGSIFIFDLDWGRVWPLFIIMAGVIALLNPYKLKKDQEMQDVKYEKVEQQ
;
A
#
# COMPACT_ATOMS: atom_id res chain seq x y z
N MET A 1 -38.61 -20.33 -13.59
CA MET A 1 -37.14 -20.46 -13.67
C MET A 1 -36.49 -19.40 -14.57
N GLU A 2 -37.25 -18.61 -15.33
CA GLU A 2 -36.80 -17.52 -16.22
C GLU A 2 -35.89 -16.45 -15.56
N THR A 3 -36.23 -16.04 -14.34
CA THR A 3 -35.67 -14.83 -13.70
C THR A 3 -34.20 -14.98 -13.28
N ARG A 4 -33.73 -16.20 -13.01
CA ARG A 4 -32.31 -16.44 -12.70
C ARG A 4 -31.42 -16.25 -13.93
N LYS A 5 -31.86 -16.72 -15.11
CA LYS A 5 -31.09 -16.54 -16.36
C LYS A 5 -30.95 -15.06 -16.73
N GLN A 6 -32.00 -14.27 -16.50
CA GLN A 6 -31.98 -12.84 -16.76
C GLN A 6 -31.04 -12.09 -15.81
N GLN A 7 -30.99 -12.47 -14.52
CA GLN A 7 -30.03 -11.92 -13.55
C GLN A 7 -28.57 -12.20 -13.92
N GLU A 8 -28.26 -13.39 -14.46
CA GLU A 8 -26.90 -13.70 -14.91
C GLU A 8 -26.54 -12.97 -16.21
N ALA A 9 -27.51 -12.74 -17.10
CA ALA A 9 -27.29 -11.99 -18.34
C ALA A 9 -26.86 -10.54 -18.06
N TRP A 10 -27.39 -9.92 -17.01
CA TRP A 10 -27.07 -8.51 -16.69
C TRP A 10 -25.65 -8.38 -16.17
N LYS A 11 -25.14 -9.39 -15.44
CA LYS A 11 -23.74 -9.44 -15.00
C LYS A 11 -22.79 -9.56 -16.19
N LEU A 12 -23.14 -10.42 -17.16
CA LEU A 12 -22.34 -10.60 -18.38
C LEU A 12 -22.35 -9.36 -19.26
N ILE A 13 -23.50 -8.68 -19.37
CA ILE A 13 -23.61 -7.40 -20.09
C ILE A 13 -22.78 -6.32 -19.38
N GLY A 14 -22.86 -6.20 -18.05
CA GLY A 14 -22.07 -5.25 -17.29
C GLY A 14 -20.56 -5.47 -17.44
N ILE A 15 -20.12 -6.74 -17.38
CA ILE A 15 -18.73 -7.13 -17.63
C ILE A 15 -18.31 -6.84 -19.07
N GLY A 16 -19.15 -7.13 -20.05
CA GLY A 16 -18.89 -6.87 -21.46
C GLY A 16 -18.74 -5.37 -21.76
N VAL A 17 -19.60 -4.52 -21.19
CA VAL A 17 -19.50 -3.06 -21.31
C VAL A 17 -18.24 -2.53 -20.64
N LEU A 18 -17.90 -3.05 -19.46
CA LEU A 18 -16.67 -2.69 -18.76
C LEU A 18 -15.43 -3.06 -19.60
N PHE A 19 -15.37 -4.27 -20.15
CA PHE A 19 -14.30 -4.71 -21.04
C PHE A 19 -14.26 -3.87 -22.33
N PHE A 20 -15.40 -3.55 -22.93
CA PHE A 20 -15.46 -2.73 -24.13
C PHE A 20 -14.94 -1.31 -23.87
N LEU A 21 -15.25 -0.71 -22.73
CA LEU A 21 -14.73 0.59 -22.34
C LEU A 21 -13.22 0.55 -22.06
N ILE A 22 -12.72 -0.52 -21.45
CA ILE A 22 -11.29 -0.68 -21.13
C ILE A 22 -10.46 -0.94 -22.40
N PHE A 23 -10.92 -1.84 -23.28
CA PHE A 23 -10.15 -2.26 -24.46
C PHE A 23 -10.47 -1.46 -25.73
N GLY A 24 -11.69 -0.92 -25.86
CA GLY A 24 -12.17 -0.26 -27.09
C GLY A 24 -11.82 1.22 -27.22
N LEU A 25 -11.52 1.92 -26.12
CA LEU A 25 -11.21 3.36 -26.14
C LEU A 25 -9.75 3.68 -26.49
N GLY A 26 -8.89 2.68 -26.71
CA GLY A 26 -7.49 2.90 -27.11
C GLY A 26 -6.60 3.63 -26.09
N LEU A 27 -7.17 3.99 -24.94
CA LEU A 27 -6.45 4.46 -23.77
C LEU A 27 -5.78 3.24 -23.16
N ARG A 28 -4.51 3.00 -23.51
CA ARG A 28 -3.64 1.99 -22.88
C ARG A 28 -3.38 2.38 -21.42
N PHE A 29 -4.42 2.35 -20.59
CA PHE A 29 -4.28 2.22 -19.16
C PHE A 29 -3.98 0.75 -18.87
N ASP A 30 -2.82 0.24 -19.32
CA ASP A 30 -2.38 -1.14 -19.06
C ASP A 30 -2.37 -1.44 -17.54
N HIS A 31 -2.27 -0.38 -16.71
CA HIS A 31 -2.16 -0.45 -15.26
C HIS A 31 -3.29 0.26 -14.50
N TRP A 32 -4.51 0.39 -15.05
CA TRP A 32 -5.65 1.00 -14.34
C TRP A 32 -5.93 0.38 -12.96
N TRP A 33 -5.64 -0.91 -12.81
CA TRP A 33 -5.76 -1.66 -11.57
C TRP A 33 -4.77 -1.20 -10.49
N ALA A 34 -3.68 -0.50 -10.84
CA ALA A 34 -2.72 0.03 -9.88
C ALA A 34 -3.36 1.07 -8.93
N LEU A 35 -4.49 1.66 -9.32
CA LEU A 35 -5.33 2.45 -8.42
C LEU A 35 -5.75 1.65 -7.17
N PHE A 36 -6.00 0.34 -7.29
CA PHE A 36 -6.32 -0.50 -6.13
C PHE A 36 -5.14 -0.65 -5.15
N ILE A 37 -3.90 -0.54 -5.63
CA ILE A 37 -2.71 -0.52 -4.76
C ILE A 37 -2.53 0.88 -4.15
N LEU A 38 -2.80 1.91 -4.96
CA LEU A 38 -2.54 3.30 -4.56
C LEU A 38 -3.55 3.81 -3.52
N ILE A 39 -4.82 3.39 -3.59
CA ILE A 39 -5.87 3.78 -2.63
C ILE A 39 -5.48 3.51 -1.17
N PRO A 40 -5.13 2.27 -0.76
CA PRO A 40 -4.75 2.00 0.63
C PRO A 40 -3.47 2.73 1.03
N GLY A 41 -2.50 2.90 0.12
CA GLY A 41 -1.29 3.69 0.37
C GLY A 41 -1.60 5.16 0.66
N ALA A 42 -2.41 5.78 -0.19
CA ALA A 42 -2.85 7.16 -0.05
C ALA A 42 -3.71 7.37 1.22
N TYR A 43 -4.54 6.38 1.58
CA TYR A 43 -5.33 6.43 2.81
C TYR A 43 -4.45 6.48 4.07
N GLN A 44 -3.38 5.66 4.12
CA GLN A 44 -2.43 5.69 5.24
C GLN A 44 -1.74 7.04 5.36
N TRP A 45 -1.38 7.67 4.25
CA TRP A 45 -0.77 9.00 4.21
C TRP A 45 -1.74 10.10 4.62
N PHE A 46 -3.00 10.02 4.19
CA PHE A 46 -4.05 10.95 4.63
C PHE A 46 -4.24 10.90 6.15
N ARG A 47 -4.29 9.69 6.73
CA ARG A 47 -4.37 9.50 8.18
C ARG A 47 -3.14 10.05 8.91
N ALA A 48 -1.95 9.85 8.35
CA ALA A 48 -0.73 10.41 8.90
C ALA A 48 -0.75 11.94 8.88
N TYR A 49 -1.29 12.56 7.82
CA TYR A 49 -1.43 14.00 7.70
C TYR A 49 -2.45 14.59 8.70
N GLU A 50 -3.61 13.94 8.89
CA GLU A 50 -4.60 14.34 9.90
C GLU A 50 -4.01 14.30 11.33
N GLU A 51 -3.26 13.25 11.64
CA GLU A 51 -2.60 13.10 12.94
C GLU A 51 -1.45 14.12 13.10
N TYR A 52 -0.64 14.33 12.06
CA TYR A 52 0.39 15.37 12.05
C TYR A 52 -0.19 16.76 12.31
N LYS A 53 -1.34 17.08 11.71
CA LYS A 53 -2.01 18.38 11.91
C LYS A 53 -2.56 18.57 13.33
N SER A 54 -2.95 17.48 14.00
CA SER A 54 -3.58 17.56 15.33
C SER A 54 -2.57 17.51 16.49
N VAL A 55 -1.54 16.67 16.40
CA VAL A 55 -0.56 16.45 17.49
C VAL A 55 0.90 16.70 17.09
N GLY A 56 1.16 17.07 15.83
CA GLY A 56 2.51 17.25 15.31
C GLY A 56 3.18 15.93 14.93
N TYR A 57 4.50 15.96 14.72
CA TYR A 57 5.25 14.76 14.39
C TYR A 57 5.36 13.83 15.60
N THR A 58 4.77 12.65 15.49
CA THR A 58 4.93 11.55 16.45
C THR A 58 5.55 10.33 15.77
N PRO A 59 6.18 9.42 16.53
CA PRO A 59 6.64 8.14 15.98
C PRO A 59 5.51 7.30 15.34
N GLY A 60 4.27 7.48 15.79
CA GLY A 60 3.08 6.89 15.18
C GLY A 60 2.80 7.43 13.78
N VAL A 61 2.94 8.75 13.57
CA VAL A 61 2.84 9.39 12.25
C VAL A 61 3.91 8.86 11.31
N GLY A 62 5.17 8.77 11.77
CA GLY A 62 6.29 8.21 11.00
C GLY A 62 6.03 6.77 10.57
N ALA A 63 5.53 5.93 11.48
CA ALA A 63 5.16 4.54 11.20
C ALA A 63 4.04 4.42 10.15
N LYS A 64 3.02 5.29 10.19
CA LYS A 64 1.93 5.30 9.19
C LYS A 64 2.43 5.69 7.80
N VAL A 65 3.31 6.69 7.72
CA VAL A 65 3.96 7.07 6.45
C VAL A 65 4.82 5.92 5.92
N ALA A 66 5.63 5.32 6.78
CA ALA A 66 6.49 4.19 6.42
C ALA A 66 5.71 2.97 5.90
N GLN A 67 4.52 2.70 6.45
CA GLN A 67 3.64 1.63 5.97
C GLN A 67 2.98 1.95 4.62
N GLY A 68 2.58 3.19 4.37
CA GLY A 68 1.96 3.59 3.11
C GLY A 68 2.96 3.75 1.96
N LEU A 69 4.23 4.03 2.27
CA LEU A 69 5.26 4.39 1.30
C LEU A 69 5.51 3.31 0.22
N PRO A 70 5.64 2.01 0.54
CA PRO A 70 5.78 0.97 -0.47
C PRO A 70 4.58 0.87 -1.41
N LEU A 71 3.36 1.01 -0.88
CA LEU A 71 2.14 0.90 -1.69
C LEU A 71 2.02 2.08 -2.66
N VAL A 72 2.30 3.29 -2.20
CA VAL A 72 2.30 4.48 -3.06
C VAL A 72 3.40 4.37 -4.11
N LEU A 73 4.61 3.92 -3.74
CA LEU A 73 5.72 3.76 -4.67
C LEU A 73 5.40 2.73 -5.76
N VAL A 74 4.96 1.54 -5.38
CA VAL A 74 4.60 0.47 -6.32
C VAL A 74 3.41 0.88 -7.18
N GLY A 75 2.35 1.45 -6.59
CA GLY A 75 1.20 1.95 -7.33
C GLY A 75 1.59 3.04 -8.35
N SER A 76 2.53 3.92 -7.99
CA SER A 76 3.05 4.95 -8.91
C SER A 76 3.87 4.33 -10.04
N ILE A 77 4.73 3.33 -9.74
CA ILE A 77 5.52 2.61 -10.75
C ILE A 77 4.62 2.04 -11.85
N PHE A 78 3.53 1.38 -11.46
CA PHE A 78 2.58 0.81 -12.40
C PHE A 78 1.75 1.89 -13.12
N ILE A 79 1.22 2.90 -12.41
CA ILE A 79 0.42 3.97 -13.04
C ILE A 79 1.20 4.72 -14.13
N PHE A 80 2.47 5.02 -13.89
CA PHE A 80 3.31 5.77 -14.83
C PHE A 80 4.13 4.87 -15.77
N ASP A 81 3.93 3.55 -15.71
CA ASP A 81 4.68 2.56 -16.50
C ASP A 81 6.20 2.78 -16.42
N LEU A 82 6.69 3.00 -15.19
CA LEU A 82 8.10 3.29 -14.95
C LEU A 82 8.98 2.05 -15.16
N ASP A 83 10.12 2.23 -15.83
CA ASP A 83 11.12 1.19 -16.02
C ASP A 83 11.73 0.74 -14.69
N TRP A 84 11.54 -0.55 -14.36
CA TRP A 84 12.13 -1.25 -13.22
C TRP A 84 13.64 -1.09 -13.11
N GLY A 85 14.36 -1.05 -14.24
CA GLY A 85 15.80 -0.81 -14.30
C GLY A 85 16.22 0.59 -13.86
N ARG A 86 15.30 1.56 -13.87
CA ARG A 86 15.52 2.94 -13.40
C ARG A 86 14.99 3.18 -11.99
N VAL A 87 13.91 2.51 -11.58
CA VAL A 87 13.25 2.77 -10.28
C VAL A 87 13.83 1.99 -9.11
N TRP A 88 14.61 0.92 -9.32
CA TRP A 88 15.20 0.15 -8.23
C TRP A 88 15.99 0.96 -7.16
N PRO A 89 16.72 2.06 -7.48
CA PRO A 89 17.41 2.86 -6.46
C PRO A 89 16.44 3.52 -5.48
N LEU A 90 15.20 3.78 -5.88
CA LEU A 90 14.17 4.34 -5.01
C LEU A 90 13.83 3.40 -3.85
N PHE A 91 13.96 2.07 -4.04
CA PHE A 91 13.73 1.11 -2.96
C PHE A 91 14.80 1.19 -1.87
N ILE A 92 16.04 1.52 -2.22
CA ILE A 92 17.13 1.74 -1.25
C ILE A 92 16.86 3.01 -0.43
N ILE A 93 16.51 4.10 -1.12
CA ILE A 93 16.14 5.36 -0.47
C ILE A 93 14.93 5.13 0.45
N MET A 94 13.91 4.42 -0.05
CA MET A 94 12.73 4.04 0.71
C MET A 94 13.09 3.23 1.97
N ALA A 95 13.97 2.23 1.87
CA ALA A 95 14.41 1.45 3.01
C ALA A 95 15.09 2.34 4.08
N GLY A 96 15.94 3.29 3.65
CA GLY A 96 16.56 4.27 4.55
C GLY A 96 15.53 5.17 5.24
N VAL A 97 14.54 5.68 4.48
CA VAL A 97 13.45 6.51 5.03
C VAL A 97 12.61 5.71 6.03
N ILE A 98 12.24 4.47 5.71
CA ILE A 98 11.48 3.59 6.62
C ILE A 98 12.27 3.33 7.91
N ALA A 99 13.58 3.11 7.80
CA ALA A 99 14.43 2.91 8.98
C ALA A 99 14.49 4.16 9.88
N LEU A 100 14.58 5.35 9.29
CA LEU A 100 14.54 6.62 10.03
C LEU A 100 13.18 6.88 10.70
N LEU A 101 12.10 6.55 10.01
CA LEU A 101 10.73 6.80 10.49
C LEU A 101 10.21 5.73 11.46
N ASN A 102 10.94 4.62 11.64
CA ASN A 102 10.53 3.51 12.50
C ASN A 102 11.47 3.28 13.71
N PRO A 103 11.62 4.26 14.61
CA PRO A 103 12.44 4.11 15.81
C PRO A 103 11.84 3.11 16.82
N TYR A 104 10.54 2.82 16.74
CA TYR A 104 9.82 2.02 17.75
C TYR A 104 10.01 0.51 17.61
N LYS A 105 10.29 0.01 16.40
CA LYS A 105 10.44 -1.44 16.21
C LYS A 105 11.72 -1.98 16.85
N LEU A 106 12.81 -1.21 16.81
CA LEU A 106 14.10 -1.64 17.36
C LEU A 106 14.08 -1.73 18.89
N LYS A 107 13.47 -0.77 19.60
CA LYS A 107 13.45 -0.77 21.07
C LYS A 107 12.54 -1.86 21.66
N LYS A 108 11.39 -2.12 21.05
CA LYS A 108 10.42 -3.11 21.53
C LYS A 108 10.91 -4.55 21.32
N ASP A 109 11.61 -4.80 20.20
CA ASP A 109 12.16 -6.12 19.90
C ASP A 109 13.33 -6.46 20.85
N GLN A 110 14.10 -5.46 21.30
CA GLN A 110 15.10 -5.65 22.36
C GLN A 110 14.46 -5.94 23.72
N GLU A 111 13.51 -5.12 24.18
CA GLU A 111 12.85 -5.36 25.48
C GLU A 111 12.16 -6.74 25.56
N MET A 112 11.56 -7.22 24.46
CA MET A 112 10.98 -8.58 24.42
C MET A 112 12.03 -9.69 24.40
N GLN A 113 13.20 -9.46 23.82
CA GLN A 113 14.30 -10.40 23.86
C GLN A 113 14.89 -10.47 25.27
N ASP A 114 15.15 -9.34 25.90
CA ASP A 114 15.73 -9.24 27.24
C ASP A 114 14.85 -9.96 28.29
N VAL A 115 13.53 -9.73 28.24
CA VAL A 115 12.55 -10.42 29.09
C VAL A 115 12.51 -11.93 28.82
N LYS A 116 12.72 -12.34 27.56
CA LYS A 116 12.75 -13.76 27.20
C LYS A 116 13.99 -14.42 27.78
N TYR A 117 15.16 -13.78 27.69
CA TYR A 117 16.43 -14.30 28.23
C TYR A 117 16.42 -14.40 29.75
N GLU A 118 15.88 -13.38 30.44
CA GLU A 118 15.77 -13.40 31.91
C GLU A 118 14.86 -14.53 32.43
N LYS A 119 13.81 -14.88 31.69
CA LYS A 119 12.98 -16.04 32.04
C LYS A 119 13.66 -17.40 31.84
N VAL A 120 14.65 -17.51 30.95
CA VAL A 120 15.36 -18.79 30.71
C VAL A 120 16.45 -19.04 31.75
N GLU A 121 17.01 -17.98 32.34
CA GLU A 121 18.04 -18.08 33.40
C GLU A 121 17.43 -18.41 34.77
N GLN A 122 16.14 -18.14 34.96
CA GLN A 122 15.40 -18.43 36.19
C GLN A 122 14.72 -19.83 36.21
N GLN A 123 14.96 -20.68 35.20
CA GLN A 123 14.50 -22.08 35.13
C GLN A 123 15.65 -23.05 35.26
#